data_AF-A0A9N9DE02-F1
#
_entry.id   AF-A0A9N9DE02-F1
#
_cell.length_a   1.000
_cell.length_b   1.000
_cell.length_c   1.000
_cell.angle_alpha   90.00
_cell.angle_beta   90.00
_cell.angle_gamma   90.00
#
_symmetry.space_group_name_H-M   'P 1'
#
loop_
_entity.id
_entity.type
_entity.pdbx_description
1 polymer ?
#
loop_
_entity_poly.entity_id
_entity_poly.type
_entity_poly.pdbx_seq_one_letter_code
_entity_poly.pdbx_strand_id
1 'polypeptide(L)'
;MLQPSTIKRRLNTQLNEFKRARQIWSELNDNGITTANSLMNIKLQERQIDYSLYWKEELDNLPNLEEKNHETENETYKNLLCSLHQIFEKMSLQYTKMKMQTLQMESLLEETCESMGEEFTYNTSLYLTCPLETF
;
A
#
# COMPACT_ATOMS: atom_id res chain seq x y z
N MET A 1 -6.38 -38.50 -1.70
CA MET A 1 -6.31 -38.06 -0.30
C MET A 1 -5.19 -37.05 -0.13
N LEU A 2 -5.50 -35.83 0.31
CA LEU A 2 -4.52 -34.84 0.71
C LEU A 2 -3.66 -35.37 1.86
N GLN A 3 -2.35 -35.16 1.78
CA GLN A 3 -1.41 -35.53 2.83
C GLN A 3 -1.10 -34.29 3.70
N PRO A 4 -0.90 -34.44 5.02
CA PRO A 4 -0.55 -33.34 5.92
C PRO A 4 0.66 -32.51 5.47
N SER A 5 1.67 -33.18 4.90
CA SER A 5 2.86 -32.53 4.34
C SER A 5 2.53 -31.60 3.17
N THR A 6 1.58 -31.98 2.31
CA THR A 6 1.11 -31.19 1.18
C THR A 6 0.36 -29.95 1.65
N ILE A 7 -0.52 -30.10 2.66
CA ILE A 7 -1.25 -28.97 3.28
C ILE A 7 -0.25 -27.99 3.87
N LYS A 8 0.68 -28.48 4.69
CA LYS A 8 1.72 -27.65 5.32
C LYS A 8 2.56 -26.88 4.30
N ARG A 9 2.91 -27.52 3.18
CA ARG A 9 3.64 -26.85 2.09
C ARG A 9 2.80 -25.75 1.44
N ARG A 10 1.54 -26.05 1.07
CA ARG A 10 0.63 -25.08 0.42
C ARG A 10 0.34 -23.89 1.34
N LEU A 11 0.09 -24.17 2.61
CA LEU A 11 -0.13 -23.16 3.64
C LEU A 11 1.10 -22.27 3.84
N ASN A 12 2.30 -22.85 3.91
CA ASN A 12 3.55 -22.06 3.95
C ASN A 12 3.70 -21.13 2.74
N THR A 13 3.38 -21.62 1.53
CA THR A 13 3.41 -20.78 0.33
C THR A 13 2.44 -19.61 0.45
N GLN A 14 1.18 -19.86 0.82
CA GLN A 14 0.17 -18.82 0.99
C GLN A 14 0.54 -17.81 2.08
N LEU A 15 1.03 -18.27 3.25
CA LEU A 15 1.48 -17.38 4.32
C LEU A 15 2.63 -16.46 3.88
N ASN A 16 3.60 -16.99 3.13
CA ASN A 16 4.68 -16.19 2.57
C ASN A 16 4.17 -15.17 1.53
N GLU A 17 3.21 -15.56 0.71
CA GLU A 17 2.57 -14.67 -0.25
C GLU A 17 1.77 -13.56 0.44
N PHE A 18 1.01 -13.86 1.50
CA PHE A 18 0.34 -12.85 2.33
C PHE A 18 1.33 -11.88 2.96
N LYS A 19 2.46 -12.38 3.49
CA LYS A 19 3.50 -11.52 4.07
C LYS A 19 4.06 -10.55 3.03
N ARG A 20 4.40 -11.05 1.84
CA ARG A 20 4.88 -10.22 0.73
C ARG A 20 3.81 -9.20 0.29
N ALA A 21 2.56 -9.66 0.17
CA ALA A 21 1.47 -8.81 -0.26
C ALA A 21 1.20 -7.66 0.72
N ARG A 22 1.25 -7.93 2.04
CA ARG A 22 1.16 -6.92 3.09
C ARG A 22 2.31 -5.93 3.03
N GLN A 23 3.53 -6.39 2.80
CA GLN A 23 4.69 -5.50 2.67
C GLN A 23 4.52 -4.54 1.48
N ILE A 24 4.20 -5.06 0.29
CA ILE A 24 3.97 -4.25 -0.91
C ILE A 24 2.84 -3.25 -0.67
N TRP A 25 1.75 -3.66 -0.02
CA TRP A 25 0.65 -2.76 0.33
C TRP A 25 1.11 -1.62 1.24
N SER A 26 1.90 -1.92 2.27
CA SER A 26 2.48 -0.91 3.17
C SER A 26 3.34 0.10 2.41
N GLU A 27 4.25 -0.39 1.56
CA GLU A 27 5.14 0.47 0.77
C GLU A 27 4.34 1.38 -0.18
N LEU A 28 3.31 0.85 -0.84
CA LEU A 28 2.43 1.64 -1.71
C LEU A 28 1.65 2.70 -0.91
N ASN A 29 1.16 2.34 0.28
CA ASN A 29 0.43 3.26 1.14
C ASN A 29 1.31 4.41 1.63
N ASP A 30 2.52 4.09 2.12
CA ASP A 30 3.47 5.10 2.62
C ASP A 30 3.91 6.06 1.50
N ASN A 31 4.21 5.51 0.31
CA ASN A 31 4.53 6.31 -0.88
C ASN A 31 3.33 7.17 -1.33
N GLY A 32 2.11 6.62 -1.28
CA GLY A 32 0.89 7.31 -1.65
C GLY A 32 0.61 8.50 -0.73
N ILE A 33 0.70 8.30 0.58
CA ILE A 33 0.53 9.36 1.59
C ILE A 33 1.60 10.44 1.41
N THR A 34 2.86 10.04 1.22
CA THR A 34 3.97 10.98 1.01
C THR A 34 3.73 11.83 -0.25
N THR A 35 3.32 11.20 -1.35
CA THR A 35 3.03 11.90 -2.62
C THR A 35 1.84 12.86 -2.48
N ALA A 36 0.77 12.42 -1.81
CA ALA A 36 -0.42 13.24 -1.56
C ALA A 36 -0.09 14.45 -0.67
N ASN A 37 0.73 14.27 0.37
CA ASN A 37 1.18 15.36 1.23
C ASN A 37 2.01 16.39 0.45
N SER A 38 2.90 15.94 -0.44
CA SER A 38 3.66 16.84 -1.31
C SER A 38 2.75 17.66 -2.24
N LEU A 39 1.73 17.03 -2.84
CA LEU A 39 0.72 17.74 -3.65
C LEU A 39 -0.05 18.78 -2.84
N MET A 40 -0.45 18.42 -1.61
CA MET A 40 -1.16 19.33 -0.71
C MET A 40 -0.30 20.53 -0.34
N ASN A 41 0.99 20.31 -0.05
CA ASN A 41 1.92 21.38 0.27
C ASN A 41 2.11 22.37 -0.89
N ILE A 42 2.20 21.88 -2.13
CA ILE A 42 2.24 22.76 -3.32
C ILE A 42 0.98 23.63 -3.38
N LYS A 43 -0.22 23.06 -3.18
CA LYS A 43 -1.47 23.84 -3.17
C LYS A 43 -1.58 24.82 -2.01
N LEU A 44 -1.00 24.51 -0.86
CA LEU A 44 -0.91 25.45 0.25
C LEU A 44 0.04 26.61 -0.05
N GLN A 45 1.18 26.33 -0.68
CA GLN A 45 2.16 27.34 -1.11
C GLN A 45 1.58 28.27 -2.18
N GLU A 46 0.89 27.74 -3.20
CA GLU A 46 0.17 28.54 -4.20
C GLU A 46 -0.78 29.55 -3.52
N ARG A 47 -1.59 29.08 -2.56
CA ARG A 47 -2.51 29.96 -1.82
C ARG A 47 -1.77 31.00 -0.98
N GLN A 48 -0.64 30.66 -0.37
CA GLN A 48 0.15 31.60 0.42
C GLN A 48 0.76 32.70 -0.47
N ILE A 49 1.18 32.34 -1.68
CA ILE A 49 1.65 33.31 -2.69
C ILE A 49 0.51 34.24 -3.09
N ASP A 50 -0.70 33.74 -3.35
CA ASP A 50 -1.88 34.55 -3.66
C ASP A 50 -2.19 35.57 -2.54
N TYR A 51 -2.10 35.16 -1.28
CA TYR A 51 -2.27 36.09 -0.14
C TYR A 51 -1.14 37.12 -0.05
N SER A 52 0.10 36.76 -0.40
CA SER A 52 1.23 37.69 -0.39
C SER A 52 1.14 38.74 -1.52
N LEU A 53 0.61 38.34 -2.68
CA LEU A 53 0.32 39.23 -3.81
C LEU A 53 -0.74 40.26 -3.47
N TYR A 54 -1.74 39.89 -2.65
CA TYR A 54 -2.76 40.81 -2.14
C TYR A 54 -2.18 41.96 -1.30
N TRP A 55 -1.02 41.76 -0.65
CA TRP A 55 -0.29 42.80 0.08
C TRP A 55 0.80 43.49 -0.75
N LYS A 56 1.06 43.02 -1.97
CA LYS A 56 2.16 43.48 -2.83
C LYS A 56 1.80 44.74 -3.64
N GLU A 57 0.52 45.12 -3.71
CA GLU A 57 0.09 46.41 -4.27
C GLU A 57 0.71 47.62 -3.53
N GLU A 58 1.26 47.44 -2.31
CA GLU A 58 2.01 48.48 -1.60
C GLU A 58 3.54 48.44 -1.85
N LEU A 59 4.06 47.47 -2.62
CA LEU A 59 5.50 47.18 -2.78
C LEU A 59 5.91 47.00 -4.26
N ASP A 60 5.51 47.94 -5.10
CA ASP A 60 5.68 47.95 -6.57
C ASP A 60 7.13 48.07 -7.13
N ASN A 61 8.18 47.89 -6.33
CA ASN A 61 9.57 48.17 -6.74
C ASN A 61 10.54 46.98 -6.71
N LEU A 62 10.06 45.73 -6.67
CA LEU A 62 10.94 44.55 -6.69
C LEU A 62 10.89 43.84 -8.06
N PRO A 63 12.06 43.51 -8.65
CA PRO A 63 12.13 42.94 -9.99
C PRO A 63 11.53 41.52 -10.03
N ASN A 64 10.84 41.24 -11.14
CA ASN A 64 10.17 39.98 -11.47
C ASN A 64 11.06 38.76 -11.20
N LEU A 65 10.85 38.12 -10.05
CA LEU A 65 11.49 36.85 -9.67
C LEU A 65 10.51 35.67 -9.70
N GLU A 66 9.21 35.91 -9.95
CA GLU A 66 8.14 34.93 -9.70
C GLU A 66 7.81 34.05 -10.92
N GLU A 67 7.88 34.55 -12.16
CA GLU A 67 7.44 33.79 -13.35
C GLU A 67 8.25 32.51 -13.60
N LYS A 68 9.54 32.47 -13.25
CA LYS A 68 10.41 31.30 -13.52
C LYS A 68 10.21 30.14 -12.54
N ASN A 69 9.66 30.42 -11.35
CA ASN A 69 9.39 29.37 -10.35
C ASN A 69 8.08 28.64 -10.65
N HIS A 70 7.07 29.35 -11.18
CA HIS A 70 5.76 28.77 -11.44
C HIS A 70 5.73 27.68 -12.53
N GLU A 71 6.54 27.80 -13.59
CA GLU A 71 6.62 26.74 -14.62
C GLU A 71 7.18 25.43 -14.04
N THR A 72 8.21 25.52 -13.20
CA THR A 72 8.86 24.36 -12.57
C THR A 72 7.96 23.69 -11.52
N GLU A 73 7.21 24.49 -10.77
CA GLU A 73 6.22 24.00 -9.79
C GLU A 73 5.04 23.28 -10.48
N ASN A 74 4.59 23.79 -11.63
CA ASN A 74 3.49 23.19 -12.39
C ASN A 74 3.88 21.83 -12.98
N GLU A 75 5.10 21.69 -13.51
CA GLU A 75 5.61 20.39 -14.00
C GLU A 75 5.80 19.39 -12.85
N THR A 76 6.31 19.85 -11.71
CA THR A 76 6.44 19.03 -10.49
C THR A 76 5.06 18.55 -9.99
N TYR A 77 4.07 19.43 -9.98
CA TYR A 77 2.69 19.10 -9.62
C TYR A 77 2.10 18.03 -10.55
N LYS A 78 2.24 18.19 -11.87
CA LYS A 78 1.78 17.19 -12.85
C LYS A 78 2.44 15.83 -12.64
N ASN A 79 3.75 15.81 -12.42
CA ASN A 79 4.51 14.59 -12.18
C ASN A 79 4.07 13.87 -10.90
N LEU A 80 3.86 14.61 -9.81
CA LEU A 80 3.34 14.07 -8.56
C LEU A 80 1.89 13.56 -8.71
N LEU A 81 1.05 14.28 -9.46
CA LEU A 81 -0.32 13.86 -9.73
C LEU A 81 -0.36 12.56 -10.54
N CYS A 82 0.45 12.45 -11.60
CA CYS A 82 0.61 11.22 -12.36
C CYS A 82 1.14 10.08 -11.49
N SER A 83 2.13 10.35 -10.64
CA SER A 83 2.69 9.35 -9.71
C SER A 83 1.64 8.84 -8.74
N LEU A 84 0.79 9.72 -8.20
CA LEU A 84 -0.28 9.35 -7.29
C LEU A 84 -1.32 8.46 -7.98
N HIS A 85 -1.70 8.78 -9.24
CA HIS A 85 -2.59 7.91 -10.02
C HIS A 85 -1.99 6.53 -10.24
N GLN A 86 -0.71 6.44 -10.61
CA GLN A 86 -0.02 5.17 -10.78
C GLN A 86 0.06 4.36 -9.47
N ILE A 87 0.23 5.03 -8.32
CA ILE A 87 0.19 4.38 -7.01
C ILE A 87 -1.20 3.78 -6.76
N PHE A 88 -2.28 4.53 -7.03
CA PHE A 88 -3.64 4.02 -6.87
C PHE A 88 -3.95 2.84 -7.80
N GLU A 89 -3.49 2.87 -9.05
CA GLU A 89 -3.62 1.72 -9.97
C GLU A 89 -2.90 0.48 -9.41
N LYS A 90 -1.66 0.64 -8.93
CA LYS A 90 -0.90 -0.44 -8.29
C LYS A 90 -1.58 -0.96 -7.03
N MET A 91 -2.15 -0.07 -6.21
CA MET A 91 -2.92 -0.45 -5.02
C MET A 91 -4.17 -1.25 -5.42
N SER A 92 -4.92 -0.82 -6.42
CA SER A 92 -6.11 -1.56 -6.91
C SER A 92 -5.75 -2.98 -7.36
N LEU A 93 -4.65 -3.12 -8.13
CA LEU A 93 -4.14 -4.42 -8.54
C LEU A 93 -3.72 -5.27 -7.33
N GLN A 94 -3.00 -4.67 -6.39
CA GLN A 94 -2.52 -5.36 -5.20
C GLN A 94 -3.68 -5.81 -4.30
N TYR A 95 -4.71 -4.99 -4.15
CA TYR A 95 -5.93 -5.34 -3.43
C TYR A 95 -6.65 -6.53 -4.07
N THR A 96 -6.74 -6.56 -5.40
CA THR A 96 -7.31 -7.69 -6.13
C THR A 96 -6.51 -8.97 -5.89
N LYS A 97 -5.17 -8.90 -5.90
CA LYS A 97 -4.31 -10.05 -5.55
C LYS A 97 -4.54 -10.54 -4.13
N MET A 98 -4.65 -9.63 -3.16
CA MET A 98 -4.91 -9.99 -1.76
C MET A 98 -6.27 -10.68 -1.59
N LYS A 99 -7.31 -10.23 -2.30
CA LYS A 99 -8.61 -10.93 -2.33
C LYS A 99 -8.49 -12.36 -2.86
N MET A 100 -7.76 -12.54 -3.95
CA MET A 100 -7.54 -13.87 -4.53
C MET A 100 -6.78 -14.78 -3.55
N GLN A 101 -5.80 -14.26 -2.83
CA GLN A 101 -5.07 -15.02 -1.81
C GLN A 101 -5.99 -15.47 -0.67
N THR A 102 -6.93 -14.62 -0.22
CA THR A 102 -7.95 -15.01 0.76
C THR A 102 -8.82 -16.15 0.25
N LEU A 103 -9.33 -16.05 -0.98
CA LEU A 103 -10.14 -17.11 -1.60
C LEU A 103 -9.36 -18.43 -1.73
N GLN A 104 -8.07 -18.36 -2.06
CA GLN A 104 -7.21 -19.54 -2.13
C GLN A 104 -6.97 -20.19 -0.76
N MET A 105 -6.92 -19.39 0.31
CA MET A 105 -6.79 -19.89 1.68
C MET A 105 -8.09 -20.56 2.14
N GLU A 106 -9.25 -19.94 1.84
CA GLU A 106 -10.58 -20.52 2.11
C GLU A 106 -10.76 -21.84 1.35
N SER A 107 -10.39 -21.88 0.07
CA SER A 107 -10.44 -23.11 -0.72
C SER A 107 -9.52 -24.20 -0.16
N LEU A 108 -8.32 -23.86 0.32
CA LEU A 108 -7.42 -24.83 0.97
C LEU A 108 -8.02 -25.38 2.28
N LEU A 109 -8.71 -24.53 3.05
CA LEU A 109 -9.41 -24.93 4.27
C LEU A 109 -10.54 -25.92 3.95
N GLU A 110 -11.38 -25.60 2.96
CA GLU A 110 -12.48 -26.45 2.50
C GLU A 110 -11.96 -27.81 1.99
N GLU A 111 -10.96 -27.80 1.11
CA GLU A 111 -10.34 -29.03 0.56
C GLU A 111 -9.73 -29.90 1.67
N THR A 112 -9.17 -29.27 2.71
CA THR A 112 -8.63 -29.96 3.89
C THR A 112 -9.74 -30.58 4.73
N CYS A 113 -10.83 -29.84 4.94
CA CYS A 113 -12.00 -30.31 5.67
C CYS A 113 -12.66 -31.51 4.98
N GLU A 114 -12.85 -31.44 3.66
CA GLU A 114 -13.40 -32.54 2.85
C GLU A 114 -12.49 -33.78 2.87
N SER A 115 -11.17 -33.58 2.88
CA SER A 115 -10.21 -34.69 2.78
C SER A 115 -9.86 -35.34 4.12
N MET A 116 -9.83 -34.57 5.20
CA MET A 116 -9.29 -34.97 6.51
C MET A 116 -10.27 -34.82 7.66
N GLY A 117 -11.44 -34.20 7.43
CA GLY A 117 -12.46 -33.95 8.43
C GLY A 117 -12.27 -32.65 9.22
N GLU A 118 -13.35 -32.19 9.85
CA GLU A 118 -13.38 -30.98 10.67
C GLU A 118 -12.45 -31.07 11.88
N GLU A 119 -12.40 -32.23 12.55
CA GLU A 119 -11.57 -32.42 13.74
C GLU A 119 -10.08 -32.19 13.43
N PHE A 120 -9.59 -32.73 12.32
CA PHE A 120 -8.24 -32.45 11.87
C PHE A 120 -8.06 -30.96 11.53
N THR A 121 -8.99 -30.40 10.77
CA THR A 121 -8.88 -29.04 10.20
C THR A 121 -8.84 -27.95 11.28
N TYR A 122 -9.68 -28.07 12.32
CA TYR A 122 -9.85 -27.01 13.32
C TYR A 122 -9.13 -27.29 14.64
N ASN A 123 -8.90 -28.56 15.00
CA ASN A 123 -8.33 -28.92 16.31
C ASN A 123 -6.90 -29.47 16.24
N THR A 124 -6.39 -29.82 15.05
CA THR A 124 -5.02 -30.34 14.91
C THR A 124 -4.04 -29.24 14.50
N SER A 125 -3.03 -29.00 15.33
CA SER A 125 -1.97 -28.04 15.00
C SER A 125 -1.04 -28.55 13.90
N LEU A 126 -1.04 -27.88 12.74
CA LEU A 126 -0.14 -28.18 11.61
C LEU A 126 1.32 -27.75 11.85
N TYR A 127 1.53 -26.76 12.72
CA TYR A 127 2.82 -26.26 13.12
C TYR A 127 2.95 -26.33 14.63
N LEU A 128 4.09 -26.83 15.10
CA LEU A 128 4.46 -26.70 16.50
C LEU A 128 5.00 -25.28 16.69
N THR A 129 4.27 -24.42 17.38
CA THR A 129 4.86 -23.21 17.94
C THR A 129 5.58 -23.63 19.21
N CYS A 130 6.91 -23.47 19.27
CA CYS A 130 7.61 -23.60 20.55
C CYS A 130 7.01 -22.55 21.51
N PRO A 131 6.42 -22.95 22.64
CA PRO A 131 6.20 -21.99 23.72
C PRO A 131 7.57 -21.46 24.14
N LEU A 132 7.65 -20.16 24.41
CA LEU A 132 8.87 -19.44 24.82
C LEU A 132 9.47 -19.92 26.17
N GLU A 133 8.97 -21.02 26.72
CA GLU A 133 9.25 -21.51 28.08
C GLU A 133 10.46 -22.46 28.17
N THR A 134 11.18 -22.72 27.08
CA THR A 134 12.40 -23.53 27.08
C THR A 134 13.65 -22.69 26.78
N PHE A 135 14.13 -21.96 27.79
CA PHE A 135 15.54 -21.60 27.98
C PHE A 135 15.90 -21.64 29.46
#